data_AF-A0A1Q3MHN3-F1
#
_entry.id   AF-A0A1Q3MHN3-F1
#
_cell.length_a   1.000
_cell.length_b   1.000
_cell.length_c   1.000
_cell.angle_alpha   90.00
_cell.angle_beta   90.00
_cell.angle_gamma   90.00
#
_symmetry.space_group_name_H-M   'P 1'
#
loop_
_entity.id
_entity.type
_entity.pdbx_description
1 polymer ?
#
loop_
_entity_poly.entity_id
_entity_poly.type
_entity_poly.pdbx_seq_one_letter_code
_entity_poly.pdbx_strand_id
1 'polypeptide(L)'
;MVGTWKLELSEAAKKQMPASVAPPDITVEFKQGGTFAANVKMFGKENKAEGTYTLTDKSLTMITKTEDGKPSTEKPETVTLSDDMKSFEVPNSAGMGKMVKQ
;
A
#
# COMPACT_ATOMS: atom_id res chain seq x y z
N MET A 1 8.23 9.82 4.85
CA MET A 1 6.91 9.15 4.91
C MET A 1 5.81 9.90 4.18
N VAL A 2 5.42 11.09 4.64
CA VAL A 2 4.33 11.90 4.04
C VAL A 2 4.52 12.07 2.53
N GLY A 3 3.40 11.96 1.80
CA GLY A 3 3.32 12.03 0.35
C GLY A 3 2.54 10.86 -0.25
N THR A 4 2.47 10.83 -1.57
CA THR A 4 1.81 9.75 -2.33
C THR A 4 2.81 8.63 -2.62
N TRP A 5 2.36 7.41 -2.43
CA TRP A 5 3.10 6.19 -2.72
C TRP A 5 2.30 5.35 -3.69
N LYS A 6 2.98 4.69 -4.63
CA LYS A 6 2.35 3.86 -5.64
C LYS A 6 2.98 2.48 -5.66
N LEU A 7 2.15 1.45 -5.91
CA LEU A 7 2.66 0.11 -6.14
C LEU A 7 3.44 0.06 -7.45
N GLU A 8 4.68 -0.38 -7.35
CA GLU A 8 5.50 -0.84 -8.46
C GLU A 8 5.52 -2.36 -8.44
N LEU A 9 4.90 -2.97 -9.45
CA LEU A 9 4.86 -4.42 -9.59
C LEU A 9 6.25 -4.99 -9.84
N SER A 10 6.53 -6.13 -9.23
CA SER A 10 7.75 -6.89 -9.53
C SER A 10 7.71 -7.43 -10.96
N GLU A 11 8.88 -7.66 -11.56
CA GLU A 11 8.97 -8.29 -12.89
C GLU A 11 8.35 -9.69 -12.92
N ALA A 12 8.41 -10.43 -11.81
CA ALA A 12 7.77 -11.74 -11.68
C ALA A 12 6.24 -11.62 -11.70
N ALA A 13 5.67 -10.67 -10.95
CA ALA A 13 4.23 -10.41 -10.93
C ALA A 13 3.73 -9.95 -12.31
N LYS A 14 4.47 -9.08 -12.99
CA LYS A 14 4.17 -8.64 -14.36
C LYS A 14 4.09 -9.80 -15.35
N LYS A 15 5.01 -10.76 -15.27
CA LYS A 15 5.04 -11.94 -16.15
C LYS A 15 3.88 -12.92 -15.89
N GLN A 16 3.36 -12.96 -14.67
CA GLN A 16 2.23 -13.82 -14.30
C GLN A 16 0.88 -13.21 -14.65
N MET A 17 0.81 -11.90 -14.88
CA MET A 17 -0.44 -11.24 -15.26
C MET A 17 -0.81 -11.54 -16.72
N PRO A 18 -2.07 -11.93 -16.99
CA PRO A 18 -2.57 -12.05 -18.36
C PRO A 18 -2.55 -10.69 -19.07
N ALA A 19 -2.14 -10.65 -20.33
CA ALA A 19 -2.09 -9.41 -21.12
C ALA A 19 -3.47 -8.74 -21.31
N SER A 20 -4.56 -9.48 -21.13
CA SER A 20 -5.94 -8.98 -21.20
C SER A 20 -6.43 -8.31 -19.92
N VAL A 21 -5.66 -8.35 -18.83
CA VAL A 21 -6.04 -7.80 -17.53
C VAL A 21 -5.25 -6.51 -17.27
N ALA A 22 -5.96 -5.43 -16.96
CA ALA A 22 -5.31 -4.20 -16.54
C ALA A 22 -4.52 -4.44 -15.23
N PRO A 23 -3.27 -3.94 -15.15
CA PRO A 23 -2.47 -4.11 -13.95
C PRO A 23 -3.16 -3.42 -12.76
N PRO A 24 -2.97 -3.95 -11.54
CA PRO A 24 -3.45 -3.28 -10.34
C PRO A 24 -2.86 -1.87 -10.23
N ASP A 25 -3.71 -0.90 -9.89
CA ASP A 25 -3.31 0.47 -9.58
C ASP A 25 -3.60 0.73 -8.11
N ILE A 26 -2.54 0.69 -7.30
CA ILE A 26 -2.62 0.88 -5.86
C ILE A 26 -1.85 2.12 -5.48
N THR A 27 -2.54 3.07 -4.85
CA THR A 27 -1.95 4.31 -4.35
C THR A 27 -2.27 4.49 -2.88
N VAL A 28 -1.29 4.92 -2.10
CA VAL A 28 -1.45 5.25 -0.68
C VAL A 28 -0.94 6.67 -0.46
N GLU A 29 -1.79 7.53 0.08
CA GLU A 29 -1.44 8.87 0.50
C GLU A 29 -1.23 8.87 2.02
N PHE A 30 0.00 9.15 2.45
CA PHE A 30 0.32 9.36 3.86
C PHE A 30 0.29 10.84 4.17
N LYS A 31 -0.57 11.24 5.12
CA LYS A 31 -0.86 12.64 5.45
C LYS A 31 -0.11 13.07 6.71
N GLN A 32 0.13 14.38 6.83
CA GLN A 32 0.58 14.95 8.10
C GLN A 32 -0.45 14.66 9.19
N GLY A 33 0.00 14.29 10.39
CA GLY A 33 -0.87 13.88 11.50
C GLY A 33 -1.04 12.37 11.66
N GLY A 34 -0.33 11.54 10.87
CA GLY A 34 -0.29 10.09 11.10
C GLY A 34 -1.51 9.34 10.56
N THR A 35 -2.18 9.87 9.54
CA THR A 35 -3.29 9.20 8.84
C THR A 35 -2.91 8.85 7.41
N PHE A 36 -3.53 7.80 6.86
CA PHE A 36 -3.36 7.45 5.47
C PHE A 36 -4.70 7.17 4.78
N ALA A 37 -4.72 7.34 3.46
CA ALA A 37 -5.80 6.91 2.60
C ALA A 37 -5.22 6.08 1.44
N ALA A 38 -5.72 4.87 1.27
CA ALA A 38 -5.36 3.95 0.22
C ALA A 38 -6.50 3.85 -0.81
N ASN A 39 -6.13 3.77 -2.08
CA ASN A 39 -7.01 3.48 -3.19
C ASN A 39 -6.45 2.27 -3.93
N VAL A 40 -7.28 1.25 -4.10
CA VAL A 40 -6.91 -0.04 -4.68
C VAL A 40 -7.83 -0.31 -5.86
N LYS A 41 -7.28 -0.24 -7.07
CA LYS A 41 -8.00 -0.57 -8.30
C LYS A 41 -7.48 -1.88 -8.86
N MET A 42 -8.31 -2.91 -8.83
CA MET A 42 -7.98 -4.23 -9.36
C MET A 42 -9.21 -4.86 -10.02
N PHE A 43 -9.02 -5.51 -11.17
CA PHE A 43 -10.08 -6.23 -11.89
C PHE A 43 -11.36 -5.39 -12.14
N GLY A 44 -11.20 -4.09 -12.40
CA GLY A 44 -12.33 -3.17 -12.64
C GLY A 44 -13.11 -2.78 -11.38
N LYS A 45 -12.66 -3.18 -10.19
CA LYS A 45 -13.20 -2.73 -8.91
C LYS A 45 -12.24 -1.73 -8.28
N GLU A 46 -12.81 -0.69 -7.67
CA GLU A 46 -12.10 0.28 -6.86
C GLU A 46 -12.53 0.10 -5.41
N ASN A 47 -11.57 -0.16 -4.53
CA ASN A 47 -11.76 -0.18 -3.09
C ASN A 47 -10.93 0.94 -2.45
N LYS A 48 -11.43 1.51 -1.36
CA LYS A 48 -10.74 2.55 -0.60
C LYS A 48 -10.54 2.10 0.84
N ALA A 49 -9.41 2.43 1.41
CA ALA A 49 -9.15 2.16 2.83
C ALA A 49 -8.57 3.40 3.50
N GLU A 50 -8.90 3.62 4.76
CA GLU A 50 -8.35 4.73 5.54
C GLU A 50 -7.92 4.24 6.92
N GLY A 51 -6.93 4.91 7.49
CA GLY A 51 -6.38 4.47 8.76
C GLY A 51 -5.36 5.42 9.33
N THR A 52 -4.65 4.91 10.33
CA THR A 52 -3.54 5.60 10.99
C THR A 52 -2.24 4.88 10.73
N TYR A 53 -1.13 5.62 10.74
CA TYR A 53 0.19 5.03 10.62
C TYR A 53 1.16 5.65 11.62
N THR A 54 2.15 4.86 12.03
CA THR A 54 3.32 5.31 12.78
C THR A 54 4.57 4.88 12.04
N LEU A 55 5.59 5.74 12.04
CA LEU A 55 6.90 5.41 11.49
C LEU A 55 7.94 5.69 12.58
N THR A 56 8.63 4.64 13.01
CA THR A 56 9.75 4.73 13.95
C THR A 56 10.98 4.17 13.25
N ASP A 57 11.99 5.01 13.05
CA ASP A 57 13.16 4.73 12.22
C ASP A 57 12.75 4.28 10.81
N LYS A 58 12.80 2.96 10.54
CA LYS A 58 12.38 2.34 9.27
C LYS A 58 11.17 1.43 9.42
N SER A 59 10.65 1.26 10.64
CA SER A 59 9.49 0.43 10.92
C SER A 59 8.22 1.24 10.75
N LEU A 60 7.47 0.97 9.68
CA LEU A 60 6.15 1.54 9.42
C LEU A 60 5.08 0.58 9.91
N THR A 61 4.25 1.03 10.84
CA THR A 61 3.05 0.32 11.27
C THR A 61 1.82 1.05 10.77
N MET A 62 0.92 0.34 10.07
CA MET A 62 -0.34 0.85 9.56
C MET A 62 -1.50 0.13 10.24
N ILE A 63 -2.52 0.89 10.64
CA ILE A 63 -3.75 0.36 11.23
C ILE A 63 -4.90 0.85 10.35
N THR A 64 -5.46 -0.05 9.56
CA THR A 64 -6.67 0.22 8.76
C THR A 64 -7.88 0.32 9.69
N LYS A 65 -8.60 1.42 9.58
CA LYS A 65 -9.81 1.71 10.38
C LYS A 65 -11.07 1.49 9.56
N THR A 66 -11.03 1.87 8.29
CA THR A 66 -12.17 1.71 7.39
C THR A 66 -11.74 1.14 6.05
N GLU A 67 -12.62 0.34 5.46
CA GLU A 67 -12.54 -0.18 4.09
C GLU A 67 -13.91 0.03 3.44
N ASP A 68 -13.92 0.73 2.30
CA ASP A 68 -15.12 1.14 1.57
C ASP A 68 -16.19 1.82 2.45
N GLY A 69 -15.71 2.66 3.38
CA GLY A 69 -16.54 3.39 4.33
C GLY A 69 -17.13 2.54 5.45
N LYS A 70 -16.80 1.25 5.53
CA LYS A 70 -17.20 0.35 6.62
C LYS A 70 -16.05 0.19 7.61
N PRO A 71 -16.33 0.02 8.92
CA PRO A 71 -15.30 -0.33 9.89
C PRO A 71 -14.57 -1.60 9.46
N SER A 72 -13.24 -1.55 9.48
CA SER A 72 -12.40 -2.73 9.26
C SER A 72 -11.99 -3.33 10.61
N THR A 73 -11.45 -4.53 10.57
CA THR A 73 -10.86 -5.14 11.77
C THR A 73 -9.51 -4.47 12.00
N GLU A 74 -9.37 -3.72 13.09
CA GLU A 74 -8.13 -3.02 13.42
C GLU A 74 -7.00 -4.02 13.68
N LYS A 75 -6.26 -4.37 12.63
CA LYS A 75 -5.06 -5.19 12.69
C LYS A 75 -3.86 -4.34 12.27
N PRO A 76 -2.87 -4.15 13.16
CA PRO A 76 -1.66 -3.46 12.80
C PRO A 76 -0.84 -4.32 11.82
N GLU A 77 -0.52 -3.74 10.67
CA GLU A 77 0.41 -4.31 9.71
C GLU A 77 1.73 -3.54 9.79
N THR A 78 2.84 -4.25 10.05
CA THR A 78 4.17 -3.63 10.16
C THR A 78 5.05 -4.06 9.01
N VAL A 79 5.69 -3.08 8.38
CA VAL A 79 6.63 -3.27 7.26
C VAL A 79 7.91 -2.48 7.53
N THR A 80 9.01 -2.97 6.98
CA THR A 80 10.30 -2.27 7.06
C THR A 80 10.55 -1.52 5.75
N LEU A 81 10.84 -0.23 5.84
CA LEU A 81 11.27 0.57 4.72
C LEU A 81 12.70 0.23 4.33
N SER A 82 12.97 0.37 3.04
CA SER A 82 14.32 0.44 2.46
C SER A 82 15.20 1.51 3.13
N ASP A 83 16.51 1.39 2.96
CA ASP A 83 17.49 2.28 3.59
C ASP A 83 17.33 3.75 3.22
N ASP A 84 16.91 4.02 1.98
CA ASP A 84 16.64 5.38 1.50
C ASP A 84 15.25 5.90 1.93
N MET A 85 14.46 5.06 2.62
CA MET A 85 13.11 5.31 3.10
C MET A 85 12.12 5.74 1.99
N LYS A 86 12.37 5.31 0.75
CA LYS A 86 11.53 5.61 -0.42
C LYS A 86 10.76 4.41 -0.96
N SER A 87 11.00 3.22 -0.43
CA SER A 87 10.24 2.02 -0.78
C SER A 87 10.03 1.06 0.40
N PHE A 88 8.97 0.25 0.35
CA PHE A 88 8.75 -0.90 1.24
C PHE A 88 7.95 -1.99 0.51
N GLU A 89 8.11 -3.26 0.91
CA GLU A 89 7.37 -4.38 0.32
C GLU A 89 5.92 -4.39 0.79
N VAL A 90 4.97 -4.70 -0.11
CA VAL A 90 3.56 -4.78 0.26
C VAL A 90 3.35 -6.00 1.19
N PRO A 91 2.76 -5.80 2.38
CA PRO A 91 2.54 -6.90 3.33
C PRO A 91 1.61 -7.96 2.72
N ASN A 92 1.85 -9.22 3.06
CA ASN A 92 1.05 -10.39 2.61
C ASN A 92 0.90 -10.55 1.09
N SER A 93 1.70 -9.84 0.27
CA SER A 93 1.54 -9.82 -1.18
C SER A 93 2.41 -10.83 -1.94
N ALA A 94 3.22 -11.63 -1.23
CA ALA A 94 4.05 -12.71 -1.77
C ALA A 94 4.79 -12.34 -3.08
N GLY A 95 5.48 -11.19 -3.11
CA GLY A 95 6.26 -10.77 -4.27
C GLY A 95 5.47 -10.03 -5.35
N MET A 96 4.25 -9.55 -5.04
CA MET A 96 3.49 -8.68 -5.94
C MET A 96 4.28 -7.43 -6.34
N GLY A 97 5.02 -6.84 -5.39
CA GLY A 97 5.84 -5.67 -5.63
C GLY A 97 6.14 -4.87 -4.38
N LYS A 98 6.53 -3.61 -4.59
CA LYS A 98 6.88 -2.66 -3.54
C LYS A 98 6.09 -1.36 -3.70
N MET A 99 5.74 -0.73 -2.59
CA MET A 99 5.28 0.65 -2.60
C MET A 99 6.49 1.56 -2.77
N VAL A 100 6.40 2.51 -3.70
CA VAL A 100 7.46 3.48 -3.98
C VAL A 100 6.90 4.89 -3.85
N LYS A 101 7.61 5.75 -3.13
CA LYS A 101 7.28 7.16 -2.98
C LYS A 101 7.36 7.86 -4.34
N GLN A 102 6.31 8.59 -4.70
CA GLN A 102 6.25 9.40 -5.93
C GLN A 102 6.90 10.77 -5.74
#